data_AF-A0A967E2A5-F1
#
_entry.id   AF-A0A967E2A5-F1
#
_cell.length_a   1.000
_cell.length_b   1.000
_cell.length_c   1.000
_cell.angle_alpha   90.00
_cell.angle_beta   90.00
_cell.angle_gamma   90.00
#
_symmetry.space_group_name_H-M   'P 1'
#
loop_
_entity.id
_entity.type
_entity.pdbx_description
1 polymer ?
#
loop_
_entity_poly.entity_id
_entity_poly.type
_entity_poly.pdbx_seq_one_letter_code
_entity_poly.pdbx_strand_id
1 'polypeptide(L)'
;MPLTVRVDPKTERLIQRLARKRGRSKSDVIRDAITVLAKREQEQEKTERPYDSVRDLIGSVRGGPSDLSERTGDRFRRMLQDRHRRS
;
A
#
# COMPACT_ATOMS: atom_id res chain seq x y z
N MET A 1 2.61 -24.00 20.91
CA MET A 1 1.77 -23.64 22.07
C MET A 1 0.30 -23.84 21.71
N PRO A 2 -0.58 -24.26 22.65
CA PRO A 2 -2.00 -24.40 22.39
C PRO A 2 -2.69 -23.03 22.33
N LEU A 3 -3.62 -22.87 21.39
CA LEU A 3 -4.45 -21.67 21.22
C LEU A 3 -5.92 -22.11 21.18
N THR A 4 -6.75 -21.48 21.99
CA THR A 4 -8.20 -21.73 22.02
C THR A 4 -8.93 -20.52 21.45
N VAL A 5 -9.71 -20.71 20.40
CA VAL A 5 -10.47 -19.64 19.72
C VAL A 5 -11.94 -20.05 19.66
N ARG A 6 -12.83 -19.12 20.00
CA ARG A 6 -14.27 -19.28 19.77
C ARG A 6 -14.58 -18.96 18.31
N VAL A 7 -15.25 -19.88 17.64
CA VAL A 7 -15.68 -19.72 16.25
C VAL A 7 -17.18 -19.91 16.15
N ASP A 8 -17.82 -19.22 15.21
CA ASP A 8 -19.23 -19.41 14.93
C ASP A 8 -19.48 -20.78 14.25
N PRO A 9 -20.71 -21.33 14.33
CA PRO A 9 -21.02 -22.63 13.76
C PRO A 9 -20.77 -22.76 12.26
N LYS A 10 -20.87 -21.65 11.50
CA LYS A 10 -20.64 -21.66 10.04
C LYS A 10 -19.15 -21.81 9.75
N THR A 11 -18.30 -21.10 10.47
CA THR A 11 -16.84 -21.23 10.36
C THR A 11 -16.36 -22.62 10.77
N GLU A 12 -16.90 -23.19 11.85
CA GLU A 12 -16.56 -24.56 12.28
C GLU A 12 -16.91 -25.60 11.20
N ARG A 13 -18.10 -25.51 10.60
CA ARG A 13 -18.51 -26.39 9.49
C ARG A 13 -17.59 -26.25 8.28
N LEU A 14 -17.14 -25.03 7.99
CA LEU A 14 -16.22 -24.76 6.89
C LEU A 14 -14.86 -25.39 7.14
N ILE A 15 -14.31 -25.24 8.35
CA ILE A 15 -13.04 -25.87 8.76
C ILE A 15 -13.15 -27.39 8.66
N GLN A 16 -14.24 -27.97 9.16
CA GLN A 16 -14.46 -29.41 9.10
C GLN A 16 -14.56 -29.93 7.66
N ARG A 17 -15.25 -29.20 6.78
CA ARG A 17 -15.33 -29.55 5.35
C ARG A 17 -13.97 -29.50 4.66
N LEU A 18 -13.17 -28.47 4.95
CA LEU A 18 -11.81 -28.33 4.40
C LEU A 18 -10.88 -29.43 4.91
N ALA A 19 -10.95 -29.76 6.20
CA ALA A 19 -10.19 -30.84 6.82
C ALA A 19 -10.49 -32.18 6.14
N ARG A 20 -11.78 -32.51 5.95
CA ARG A 20 -12.21 -33.72 5.24
C ARG A 20 -11.74 -33.74 3.79
N LYS A 21 -11.93 -32.65 3.05
CA LYS A 21 -11.52 -32.56 1.63
C LYS A 21 -10.02 -32.73 1.43
N ARG A 22 -9.20 -32.26 2.38
CA ARG A 22 -7.73 -32.32 2.32
C ARG A 22 -7.13 -33.54 3.01
N GLY A 23 -7.93 -34.34 3.73
CA GLY A 23 -7.43 -35.44 4.56
C GLY A 23 -6.50 -34.98 5.69
N ARG A 24 -6.70 -33.77 6.23
CA ARG A 24 -5.84 -33.15 7.26
C ARG A 24 -6.63 -32.84 8.53
N SER A 25 -5.93 -32.60 9.64
CA SER A 25 -6.58 -32.18 10.88
C SER A 25 -7.14 -30.75 10.78
N LYS A 26 -8.11 -30.41 11.63
CA LYS A 26 -8.63 -29.04 11.73
C LYS A 26 -7.52 -28.03 12.02
N SER A 27 -6.61 -28.39 12.93
CA SER A 27 -5.47 -27.56 13.32
C SER A 27 -4.46 -27.36 12.19
N ASP A 28 -4.27 -28.35 11.30
CA ASP A 28 -3.44 -28.17 10.09
C ASP A 28 -4.09 -27.16 9.15
N VAL A 29 -5.40 -27.30 8.89
CA VAL A 29 -6.13 -26.37 8.02
C VAL A 29 -6.08 -24.94 8.56
N ILE A 30 -6.24 -24.76 9.88
CA ILE A 30 -6.15 -23.45 10.51
C ILE A 30 -4.73 -22.87 10.37
N ARG A 31 -3.69 -23.66 10.61
CA ARG A 31 -2.29 -23.21 10.43
C ARG A 31 -1.98 -22.83 8.99
N ASP A 32 -2.41 -23.64 8.02
CA ASP A 32 -2.27 -23.34 6.60
C ASP A 32 -2.96 -22.00 6.25
N ALA A 33 -4.18 -21.79 6.76
CA ALA A 33 -4.94 -20.57 6.51
C ALA A 33 -4.24 -19.32 7.09
N ILE A 34 -3.75 -19.39 8.33
CA ILE A 34 -3.00 -18.30 8.98
C ILE A 34 -1.71 -18.01 8.20
N THR A 35 -1.03 -19.04 7.72
CA THR A 35 0.21 -18.87 6.92
C THR A 35 -0.07 -18.13 5.61
N VAL A 36 -1.18 -18.46 4.93
CA VAL A 36 -1.59 -17.75 3.71
C VAL A 36 -1.98 -16.30 4.01
N LEU A 37 -2.66 -16.05 5.13
CA LEU A 37 -3.00 -14.69 5.56
C LEU A 37 -1.74 -13.87 5.83
N ALA A 38 -0.80 -14.39 6.62
CA ALA A 38 0.44 -13.71 6.95
C ALA A 38 1.27 -13.35 5.71
N LYS A 39 1.33 -14.23 4.71
CA LYS A 39 2.00 -13.95 3.43
C LYS A 39 1.36 -12.78 2.69
N ARG A 40 0.03 -12.72 2.65
CA ARG A 40 -0.70 -11.63 1.99
C ARG A 40 -0.48 -10.29 2.68
N GLU A 41 -0.48 -10.26 4.01
CA GLU A 41 -0.17 -9.05 4.77
C GLU A 41 1.27 -8.58 4.50
N GLN A 42 2.25 -9.50 4.50
CA GLN A 42 3.64 -9.18 4.16
C GLN A 42 3.82 -8.67 2.73
N GLU A 43 3.08 -9.21 1.76
CA GLU A 43 3.11 -8.74 0.36
C GLU A 43 2.47 -7.34 0.23
N GLN A 44 1.42 -7.04 1.00
CA GLN A 44 0.82 -5.72 1.05
C GLN A 44 1.73 -4.69 1.71
N GLU A 45 2.43 -5.05 2.79
CA GLU A 45 3.43 -4.19 3.44
C GLU A 45 4.67 -3.96 2.55
N LYS A 46 5.06 -4.96 1.76
CA LYS A 46 6.18 -4.87 0.80
C LYS A 46 5.85 -4.14 -0.50
N THR A 47 4.58 -3.85 -0.75
CA THR A 47 4.24 -2.94 -1.83
C THR A 47 4.66 -1.55 -1.39
N GLU A 48 5.92 -1.19 -1.67
CA GLU A 48 6.44 0.18 -1.54
C GLU A 48 5.35 1.12 -2.02
N ARG A 49 4.91 2.03 -1.15
CA ARG A 49 3.88 2.97 -1.56
C ARG A 49 4.47 3.76 -2.71
N PRO A 50 3.67 4.16 -3.72
CA PRO A 50 4.17 5.03 -4.79
C PRO A 50 4.87 6.30 -4.27
N TYR A 51 4.55 6.72 -3.04
CA TYR A 51 5.26 7.78 -2.32
C TYR A 51 6.69 7.39 -1.93
N ASP A 52 6.90 6.17 -1.43
CA ASP A 52 8.20 5.69 -0.94
C ASP A 52 9.23 5.60 -2.09
N SER A 53 8.79 5.23 -3.29
CA SER A 53 9.65 5.12 -4.48
C SER A 53 10.10 6.46 -5.07
N VAL A 54 9.45 7.56 -4.71
CA VAL A 54 9.81 8.92 -5.17
C VAL A 54 10.23 9.83 -4.01
N ARG A 55 10.30 9.28 -2.79
CA ARG A 55 10.56 10.05 -1.57
C ARG A 55 11.91 10.75 -1.61
N ASP A 56 12.90 10.11 -2.20
CA ASP A 56 14.26 10.63 -2.42
C ASP A 56 14.29 11.76 -3.46
N LEU A 57 13.33 11.80 -4.39
CA LEU A 57 13.20 12.87 -5.38
C LEU A 57 12.57 14.14 -4.78
N ILE A 58 11.65 14.00 -3.81
CA ILE A 58 10.99 15.13 -3.16
C ILE A 58 12.00 15.87 -2.28
N GLY A 59 12.32 17.11 -2.65
CA GLY A 59 13.31 17.93 -1.93
C GLY A 59 14.77 17.62 -2.28
N SER A 60 15.02 16.77 -3.30
CA SER A 60 16.37 16.53 -3.86
C SER A 60 17.04 17.80 -4.40
N VAL A 61 16.24 18.77 -4.83
CA VAL A 61 16.72 20.08 -5.30
C VAL A 61 16.86 21.02 -4.11
N ARG A 62 18.09 21.46 -3.83
CA ARG A 62 18.39 22.50 -2.84
C ARG A 62 18.53 23.85 -3.52
N GLY A 63 17.70 24.81 -3.10
CA GLY A 63 17.69 26.19 -3.60
C GLY A 63 16.45 26.54 -4.43
N GLY A 64 16.34 27.81 -4.82
CA GLY A 64 15.18 28.38 -5.49
C GLY A 64 14.37 29.30 -4.58
N PRO A 65 13.63 30.28 -5.14
CA PRO A 65 12.75 31.13 -4.35
C PRO A 65 11.71 30.31 -3.58
N SER A 66 11.45 30.65 -2.31
CA SER A 66 10.45 29.94 -1.49
C SER A 66 9.01 30.17 -1.94
N ASP A 67 8.78 31.19 -2.78
CA ASP A 67 7.47 31.63 -3.26
C ASP A 67 7.13 31.12 -4.67
N LEU A 68 7.87 30.12 -5.18
CA LEU A 68 7.68 29.58 -6.54
C LEU A 68 6.26 29.04 -6.78
N SER A 69 5.61 28.52 -5.74
CA SER A 69 4.25 27.95 -5.82
C SER A 69 3.13 28.96 -5.50
N GLU A 70 3.45 30.14 -4.97
CA GLU A 70 2.43 31.09 -4.49
C GLU A 70 1.89 32.01 -5.60
N ARG A 71 2.71 32.31 -6.62
CA ARG A 71 2.39 33.27 -7.69
C ARG A 71 2.53 32.71 -9.09
N THR A 72 2.28 31.41 -9.26
CA THR A 72 2.46 30.70 -10.54
C THR A 72 1.73 31.39 -11.69
N GLY A 73 0.47 31.81 -11.49
CA GLY A 73 -0.34 32.47 -12.53
C GLY A 73 0.24 33.80 -13.00
N ASP A 74 0.65 34.67 -12.07
CA ASP A 74 1.23 35.97 -12.40
C ASP A 74 2.61 35.84 -13.05
N ARG A 75 3.44 34.91 -12.56
CA ARG A 75 4.76 34.61 -13.14
C ARG A 75 4.62 34.03 -14.55
N PHE A 76 3.67 33.12 -14.76
CA PHE A 76 3.40 32.54 -16.08
C PHE A 76 2.88 33.60 -17.07
N ARG A 77 1.97 34.48 -16.63
CA ARG A 77 1.47 35.59 -17.45
C ARG A 77 2.61 36.51 -17.92
N ARG A 78 3.54 36.88 -17.04
CA ARG A 78 4.72 37.69 -17.40
C ARG A 78 5.61 36.98 -18.41
N MET A 79 5.88 35.68 -18.22
CA MET A 79 6.65 34.88 -19.19
C MET A 79 6.03 34.89 -20.60
N LEU A 80 4.71 34.79 -20.70
CA LEU A 80 4.01 34.86 -21.99
C LEU A 80 4.13 36.24 -22.65
N GLN A 81 4.01 37.31 -21.85
CA GLN A 81 4.15 38.69 -22.35
C GLN A 81 5.58 38.98 -22.84
N ASP A 82 6.61 38.53 -22.11
CA ASP A 82 8.01 38.71 -22.50
C ASP A 82 8.34 37.92 -23.77
N ARG A 83 7.76 36.72 -23.95
CA ARG A 83 7.91 35.93 -25.18
C ARG A 83 7.28 36.61 -26.38
N HIS A 84 6.10 37.22 -26.20
CA HIS A 84 5.41 37.95 -27.27
C HIS A 84 6.13 39.25 -27.66
N ARG A 85 6.84 39.91 -26.72
CA ARG A 85 7.65 41.11 -27.03
C ARG A 85 8.96 40.81 -27.76
N ARG A 86 9.41 39.55 -27.75
CA ARG A 86 10.63 39.10 -28.44
C ARG A 86 10.35 38.47 -29.81
N SER A 87 9.08 38.39 -30.21
CA SER A 87 8.61 38.06 -31.55
C SER A 87 8.29 39.33 -32.33
#